data_AF-X0C533-F1
#
_entry.id   AF-X0C533-F1
#
_cell.length_a   1.000
_cell.length_b   1.000
_cell.length_c   1.000
_cell.angle_alpha   90.00
_cell.angle_beta   90.00
_cell.angle_gamma   90.00
#
_symmetry.space_group_name_H-M   'P 1'
#
loop_
_entity.id
_entity.type
_entity.pdbx_description
1 polymer ?
#
loop_
_entity_poly.entity_id
_entity_poly.type
_entity_poly.pdbx_seq_one_letter_code
_entity_poly.pdbx_strand_id
1 'polypeptide(L)'
;MKDNAIQPDYAKEEQVVMKDLYAYIVGGEWPVHDSPASNIRDLQQKLPDISRQKLKQLLESTFRTDLLEQFLCRQGLITRIDNEYLFYVMQHGSSVMEMFLDKSKSLSQVSLDVGLECLQRFPDVFEILLRRPDCTIDDMSEFVARAMEYRPQLFERLVKLSSDPEQFRHDALLQAIPRGLPTCQALLDNCESPVKISKEMLKKAIFFHRDILQILLEEARSPIEIFENLFLKATPKGFQILDESRKPIVITKELIGEGIMAGPDVLQLYLITMESTIELEEDLFIKAIKNGMGTLECMLTSCTKPFNITKIVYGQAVEAGVEILSYLYPESSSKLGITESHVAASIMESCKPHKERQLGDLTFFGLLRGLANDKLQITDKLISLAMMDNSSRILERLSELRRREKDVSEEMAIRAIKCGPEAFTALLNKQGTNFRVTKRIREVASEHSYAFEVLRVKRQSEVFPRSFHLSKCVLPAQMNEVRTSESQSGFEKWLASIYKRLRY
;
A
#
# COMPACT_ATOMS: atom_id res chain seq x y z
N MET A 1 9.54 11.13 -53.07
CA MET A 1 9.68 12.49 -52.53
C MET A 1 10.72 13.22 -53.36
N LYS A 2 10.46 14.48 -53.79
CA LYS A 2 11.48 15.29 -54.47
C LYS A 2 12.57 15.66 -53.47
N ASP A 3 13.83 15.57 -53.87
CA ASP A 3 15.00 15.96 -53.07
C ASP A 3 14.92 17.45 -52.70
N ASN A 4 14.37 17.74 -51.52
CA ASN A 4 14.46 19.06 -50.87
C ASN A 4 15.78 19.18 -50.10
N ALA A 5 16.89 18.71 -50.69
CA ALA A 5 18.21 18.89 -50.11
C ALA A 5 18.60 20.37 -50.22
N ILE A 6 19.05 20.96 -49.11
CA ILE A 6 19.63 22.31 -49.12
C ILE A 6 20.88 22.26 -50.00
N GLN A 7 20.84 22.95 -51.14
CA GLN A 7 21.99 23.10 -52.02
C GLN A 7 23.04 24.00 -51.35
N PRO A 8 24.33 23.61 -51.34
CA PRO A 8 25.38 24.45 -50.76
C PRO A 8 25.55 25.72 -51.59
N ASP A 9 25.21 26.86 -51.00
CA ASP A 9 25.39 28.18 -51.60
C ASP A 9 26.34 29.00 -50.73
N TYR A 10 27.61 29.01 -51.13
CA TYR A 10 28.69 29.69 -50.42
C TYR A 10 28.65 31.22 -50.57
N ALA A 11 27.71 31.77 -51.36
CA ALA A 11 27.53 33.21 -51.51
C ALA A 11 26.57 33.81 -50.45
N LYS A 12 25.89 32.97 -49.67
CA LYS A 12 24.93 33.42 -48.64
C LYS A 12 25.64 33.90 -47.38
N GLU A 13 25.14 34.98 -46.82
CA GLU A 13 25.51 35.42 -45.47
C GLU A 13 25.13 34.36 -44.43
N GLU A 14 25.95 34.22 -43.38
CA GLU A 14 25.78 33.24 -42.30
C GLU A 14 24.36 33.24 -41.71
N GLN A 15 23.78 34.44 -41.55
CA GLN A 15 22.43 34.64 -41.03
C GLN A 15 21.34 34.06 -41.94
N VAL A 16 21.53 34.14 -43.26
CA VAL A 16 20.57 33.60 -44.24
C VAL A 16 20.64 32.07 -44.25
N VAL A 17 21.84 31.51 -44.16
CA VAL A 17 22.05 30.06 -44.05
C VAL A 17 21.40 29.51 -42.77
N MET A 18 21.54 30.18 -41.63
CA MET A 18 20.91 29.77 -40.38
C MET A 18 19.38 29.81 -40.46
N LYS A 19 18.80 30.87 -41.06
CA LYS A 19 17.34 30.98 -41.26
C LYS A 19 16.79 29.87 -42.15
N ASP A 20 17.45 29.61 -43.27
CA ASP A 20 17.06 28.54 -44.20
C ASP A 20 17.14 27.15 -43.53
N LEU A 21 18.22 26.90 -42.78
CA LEU A 21 18.41 25.64 -42.06
C LEU A 21 17.35 25.43 -40.97
N TYR A 22 17.05 26.48 -40.20
CA TYR A 22 15.99 26.43 -39.18
C TYR A 22 14.62 26.21 -39.81
N ALA A 23 14.29 26.94 -40.88
CA ALA A 23 13.02 26.79 -41.59
C ALA A 23 12.86 25.37 -42.16
N TYR A 24 13.94 24.79 -42.68
CA TYR A 24 13.96 23.41 -43.12
C TYR A 24 13.68 22.44 -41.96
N ILE A 25 14.45 22.51 -40.87
CA ILE A 25 14.39 21.54 -39.75
C ILE A 25 13.11 21.67 -38.93
N VAL A 26 12.69 22.89 -38.62
CA VAL A 26 11.56 23.20 -37.72
C VAL A 26 10.25 23.31 -38.50
N GLY A 27 10.29 23.55 -39.81
CA GLY A 27 9.11 23.75 -40.65
C GLY A 27 8.40 25.07 -40.38
N GLY A 28 9.11 26.10 -39.89
CA GLY A 28 8.54 27.40 -39.52
C GLY A 28 9.54 28.55 -39.62
N GLU A 29 9.06 29.79 -39.41
CA GLU A 29 9.88 31.00 -39.57
C GLU A 29 10.84 31.23 -38.39
N TRP A 30 11.96 31.90 -38.67
CA TRP A 30 12.94 32.29 -37.66
C TRP A 30 12.33 33.30 -36.68
N PRO A 31 12.39 33.08 -35.35
CA PRO A 31 11.80 33.99 -34.37
C PRO A 31 12.40 35.40 -34.48
N VAL A 32 11.53 36.42 -34.56
CA VAL A 32 11.95 37.82 -34.79
C VAL A 32 12.50 38.48 -33.51
N HIS A 33 12.02 38.05 -32.33
CA HIS A 33 12.31 38.71 -31.06
C HIS A 33 13.32 37.96 -30.16
N ASP A 34 13.49 36.65 -30.37
CA ASP A 34 14.41 35.80 -29.60
C ASP A 34 15.20 34.90 -30.56
N SER A 35 16.30 35.42 -31.11
CA SER A 35 17.12 34.66 -32.05
C SER A 35 17.63 33.38 -31.36
N PRO A 36 17.30 32.18 -31.87
CA PRO A 36 17.69 30.92 -31.23
C PRO A 36 19.21 30.73 -31.16
N ALA A 37 19.96 31.38 -32.05
CA ALA A 37 21.42 31.37 -32.05
C ALA A 37 22.04 32.66 -32.61
N SER A 38 23.30 32.91 -32.24
CA SER A 38 24.07 34.09 -32.68
C SER A 38 24.98 33.81 -33.90
N ASN A 39 25.37 32.56 -34.11
CA ASN A 39 26.21 32.09 -35.23
C ASN A 39 25.97 30.60 -35.49
N ILE A 40 26.52 30.05 -36.58
CA ILE A 40 26.29 28.65 -36.99
C ILE A 40 26.74 27.67 -35.90
N ARG A 41 27.85 27.95 -35.22
CA ARG A 41 28.38 27.07 -34.17
C ARG A 41 27.44 27.02 -32.96
N ASP A 42 26.91 28.16 -32.56
CA ASP A 42 25.90 28.28 -31.50
C ASP A 42 24.59 27.58 -31.90
N LEU A 43 24.17 27.72 -33.17
CA LEU A 43 22.99 27.03 -33.71
C LEU A 43 23.18 25.50 -33.67
N GLN A 44 24.33 25.00 -34.12
CA GLN A 44 24.66 23.57 -34.08
C GLN A 44 24.63 23.01 -32.65
N GLN A 45 25.11 23.78 -31.67
CA GLN A 45 25.09 23.37 -30.26
C GLN A 45 23.67 23.33 -29.68
N LYS A 46 22.80 24.30 -30.04
CA LYS A 46 21.43 24.40 -29.53
C LYS A 46 20.39 23.60 -30.31
N LEU A 47 20.74 23.15 -31.52
CA LEU A 47 19.82 22.45 -32.43
C LEU A 47 19.12 21.24 -31.78
N PRO A 48 19.79 20.39 -30.98
CA PRO A 48 19.12 19.28 -30.30
C PRO A 48 18.01 19.73 -29.34
N ASP A 49 18.20 20.84 -28.63
CA ASP A 49 17.23 21.36 -27.68
C ASP A 49 16.07 22.07 -28.37
N ILE A 50 16.36 22.84 -29.43
CA ILE A 50 15.34 23.46 -30.30
C ILE A 50 14.45 22.37 -30.92
N SER A 51 15.07 21.32 -31.47
CA SER A 51 14.35 20.21 -32.10
C SER A 51 13.49 19.46 -31.08
N ARG A 52 13.99 19.26 -29.86
CA ARG A 52 13.24 18.64 -28.75
C ARG A 52 12.04 19.48 -28.34
N GLN A 53 12.23 20.79 -28.12
CA GLN A 53 11.14 21.70 -27.76
C GLN A 53 10.06 21.75 -28.84
N LYS A 54 10.47 21.80 -30.11
CA LYS A 54 9.51 21.80 -31.22
C LYS A 54 8.74 20.49 -31.29
N LEU A 55 9.40 19.35 -31.08
CA LEU A 55 8.75 18.05 -31.05
C LEU A 55 7.72 17.97 -29.92
N LYS A 56 8.06 18.42 -28.72
CA LYS A 56 7.11 18.52 -27.59
C LYS A 56 5.88 19.34 -27.95
N GLN A 57 6.09 20.52 -28.53
CA GLN A 57 4.98 21.38 -28.98
C GLN A 57 4.12 20.70 -30.05
N LEU A 58 4.72 20.02 -31.03
CA LEU A 58 3.97 19.32 -32.09
C LEU A 58 3.11 18.19 -31.51
N LEU A 59 3.68 17.40 -30.59
CA LEU A 59 2.99 16.30 -29.91
C LEU A 59 1.84 16.78 -29.02
N GLU A 60 1.99 17.91 -28.34
CA GLU A 60 0.96 18.48 -27.46
C GLU A 60 -0.15 19.23 -28.22
N SER A 61 0.18 19.86 -29.36
CA SER A 61 -0.72 20.82 -30.03
C SER A 61 -1.45 20.29 -31.26
N THR A 62 -0.94 19.23 -31.91
CA THR A 62 -1.37 18.90 -33.28
C THR A 62 -1.64 17.40 -33.47
N PHE A 63 -2.89 17.03 -33.81
CA PHE A 63 -3.26 15.66 -34.21
C PHE A 63 -2.90 15.28 -35.66
N ARG A 64 -2.12 16.12 -36.35
CA ARG A 64 -1.73 15.92 -37.75
C ARG A 64 -0.49 15.06 -37.86
N THR A 65 -0.71 13.78 -38.08
CA THR A 65 0.33 12.79 -38.34
C THR A 65 1.30 13.22 -39.44
N ASP A 66 0.81 13.78 -40.54
CA ASP A 66 1.64 14.14 -41.69
C ASP A 66 2.67 15.25 -41.40
N LEU A 67 2.35 16.19 -40.51
CA LEU A 67 3.29 17.23 -40.07
C LEU A 67 4.37 16.66 -39.15
N LEU A 68 4.00 15.72 -38.27
CA LEU A 68 4.93 15.04 -37.39
C LEU A 68 5.88 14.13 -38.17
N GLU A 69 5.38 13.37 -39.15
CA GLU A 69 6.20 12.55 -40.04
C GLU A 69 7.21 13.41 -40.81
N GLN A 70 6.77 14.52 -41.41
CA GLN A 70 7.67 15.45 -42.10
C GLN A 70 8.73 16.02 -41.17
N PHE A 71 8.36 16.36 -39.93
CA PHE A 71 9.30 16.87 -38.95
C PHE A 71 10.35 15.81 -38.59
N LEU A 72 9.93 14.58 -38.24
CA LEU A 72 10.82 13.46 -37.87
C LEU A 72 11.76 13.07 -39.02
N CYS A 73 11.30 13.09 -40.27
CA CYS A 73 12.13 12.84 -41.45
C CYS A 73 13.30 13.82 -41.57
N ARG A 74 13.14 15.06 -41.10
CA ARG A 74 14.18 16.11 -41.17
C ARG A 74 15.10 16.13 -39.96
N GLN A 75 14.79 15.37 -38.91
CA GLN A 75 15.61 15.32 -37.70
C GLN A 75 16.78 14.33 -37.84
N GLY A 76 17.88 14.69 -37.16
CA GLY A 76 18.96 13.76 -36.82
C GLY A 76 18.59 12.90 -35.59
N LEU A 77 19.59 12.44 -34.84
CA LEU A 77 19.37 11.71 -33.59
C LEU A 77 18.80 12.62 -32.50
N ILE A 78 17.70 12.19 -31.89
CA ILE A 78 17.02 12.83 -30.77
C ILE A 78 17.57 12.22 -29.48
N THR A 79 18.18 13.05 -28.65
CA THR A 79 18.99 12.59 -27.52
C THR A 79 18.20 12.22 -26.27
N ARG A 80 16.99 12.77 -26.07
CA ARG A 80 16.13 12.45 -24.92
C ARG A 80 14.72 13.02 -25.06
N ILE A 81 13.71 12.20 -24.83
CA ILE A 81 12.32 12.64 -24.61
C ILE A 81 11.79 11.99 -23.33
N ASP A 82 11.00 12.75 -22.58
CA ASP A 82 10.37 12.31 -21.34
C ASP A 82 9.23 11.33 -21.65
N ASN A 83 9.01 10.35 -20.77
CA ASN A 83 8.03 9.27 -20.99
C ASN A 83 6.60 9.77 -21.21
N GLU A 84 6.25 10.91 -20.63
CA GLU A 84 4.95 11.57 -20.79
C GLU A 84 4.57 11.83 -22.26
N TYR A 85 5.56 11.89 -23.16
CA TYR A 85 5.35 12.10 -24.58
C TYR A 85 5.16 10.81 -25.40
N LEU A 86 5.48 9.64 -24.84
CA LEU A 86 5.29 8.36 -25.54
C LEU A 86 3.81 8.16 -25.90
N PHE A 87 2.92 8.55 -25.00
CA PHE A 87 1.47 8.48 -25.24
C PHE A 87 1.05 9.28 -26.47
N TYR A 88 1.54 10.51 -26.63
CA TYR A 88 1.22 11.36 -27.78
C TYR A 88 1.82 10.80 -29.08
N VAL A 89 3.04 10.25 -29.05
CA VAL A 89 3.63 9.62 -30.23
C VAL A 89 2.78 8.43 -30.69
N MET A 90 2.33 7.58 -29.75
CA MET A 90 1.54 6.39 -30.08
C MET A 90 0.16 6.71 -30.68
N GLN A 91 -0.43 7.86 -30.37
CA GLN A 91 -1.69 8.31 -30.99
C GLN A 91 -1.59 8.45 -32.51
N HIS A 92 -0.40 8.71 -33.04
CA HIS A 92 -0.16 8.84 -34.47
C HIS A 92 0.08 7.50 -35.18
N GLY A 93 0.07 6.40 -34.44
CA GLY A 93 0.11 5.03 -34.96
C GLY A 93 1.52 4.49 -35.22
N SER A 94 1.57 3.28 -35.78
CA SER A 94 2.78 2.48 -35.94
C SER A 94 3.90 3.14 -36.75
N SER A 95 3.56 3.78 -37.89
CA SER A 95 4.54 4.42 -38.79
C SER A 95 5.35 5.51 -38.07
N VAL A 96 4.65 6.38 -37.35
CA VAL A 96 5.29 7.46 -36.59
C VAL A 96 6.10 6.90 -35.44
N MET A 97 5.60 5.87 -34.76
CA MET A 97 6.32 5.24 -33.67
C MET A 97 7.64 4.63 -34.16
N GLU A 98 7.64 3.91 -35.29
CA GLU A 98 8.87 3.37 -35.89
C GLU A 98 9.88 4.48 -36.23
N MET A 99 9.44 5.55 -36.92
CA MET A 99 10.31 6.69 -37.21
C MET A 99 10.83 7.37 -35.95
N PHE A 100 10.00 7.50 -34.93
CA PHE A 100 10.39 8.09 -33.65
C PHE A 100 11.48 7.24 -32.97
N LEU A 101 11.31 5.92 -32.96
CA LEU A 101 12.28 4.99 -32.41
C LEU A 101 13.59 5.04 -33.21
N ASP A 102 13.57 5.02 -34.54
CA ASP A 102 14.78 5.09 -35.36
C ASP A 102 15.61 6.36 -35.10
N LYS A 103 14.93 7.47 -34.80
CA LYS A 103 15.60 8.75 -34.48
C LYS A 103 16.01 8.86 -33.02
N SER A 104 15.51 8.01 -32.12
CA SER A 104 15.80 8.10 -30.69
C SER A 104 17.10 7.39 -30.34
N LYS A 105 18.04 8.10 -29.70
CA LYS A 105 19.35 7.53 -29.32
C LYS A 105 19.22 6.42 -28.26
N SER A 106 18.37 6.63 -27.27
CA SER A 106 18.03 5.68 -26.21
C SER A 106 16.66 6.02 -25.68
N LEU A 107 15.86 5.01 -25.34
CA LEU A 107 14.64 5.23 -24.58
C LEU A 107 14.97 5.45 -23.11
N SER A 108 14.26 6.39 -22.48
CA SER A 108 14.25 6.48 -21.02
C SER A 108 13.49 5.28 -20.47
N GLN A 109 13.84 4.87 -19.25
CA GLN A 109 13.07 3.86 -18.51
C GLN A 109 11.61 4.34 -18.37
N VAL A 110 10.66 3.59 -18.93
CA VAL A 110 9.24 3.96 -19.00
C VAL A 110 8.59 3.69 -17.65
N SER A 111 7.83 4.65 -17.12
CA SER A 111 7.13 4.42 -15.86
C SER A 111 6.02 3.39 -16.01
N LEU A 112 5.75 2.65 -14.92
CA LEU A 112 4.71 1.62 -14.85
C LEU A 112 3.37 2.14 -15.37
N ASP A 113 2.94 3.31 -14.88
CA ASP A 113 1.63 3.89 -15.21
C ASP A 113 1.53 4.31 -16.69
N VAL A 114 2.59 4.95 -17.23
CA VAL A 114 2.63 5.35 -18.64
C VAL A 114 2.63 4.12 -19.54
N GLY A 115 3.40 3.09 -19.19
CA GLY A 115 3.43 1.84 -19.94
C GLY A 115 2.06 1.19 -20.02
N LEU A 116 1.33 1.13 -18.89
CA LEU A 116 -0.01 0.54 -18.84
C LEU A 116 -1.04 1.35 -19.61
N GLU A 117 -1.04 2.67 -19.48
CA GLU A 117 -1.95 3.52 -20.24
C GLU A 117 -1.73 3.37 -21.75
N CYS A 118 -0.47 3.31 -22.18
CA CYS A 118 -0.10 3.09 -23.57
C CYS A 118 -0.56 1.71 -24.06
N LEU A 119 -0.34 0.65 -23.29
CA LEU A 119 -0.78 -0.71 -23.63
C LEU A 119 -2.30 -0.81 -23.76
N GLN A 120 -3.05 -0.16 -22.85
CA GLN A 120 -4.51 -0.19 -22.85
C GLN A 120 -5.12 0.52 -24.06
N ARG A 121 -4.57 1.68 -24.45
CA ARG A 121 -5.15 2.50 -25.53
C ARG A 121 -4.61 2.14 -26.90
N PHE A 122 -3.34 1.75 -27.00
CA PHE A 122 -2.64 1.52 -28.28
C PHE A 122 -1.85 0.20 -28.27
N PRO A 123 -2.51 -0.96 -28.06
CA PRO A 123 -1.81 -2.23 -27.86
C PRO A 123 -0.89 -2.61 -29.03
N ASP A 124 -1.33 -2.41 -30.28
CA ASP A 124 -0.56 -2.80 -31.46
C ASP A 124 0.66 -1.88 -31.69
N VAL A 125 0.55 -0.59 -31.30
CA VAL A 125 1.67 0.36 -31.37
C VAL A 125 2.63 0.14 -30.21
N PHE A 126 2.12 -0.24 -29.04
CA PHE A 126 2.93 -0.61 -27.89
C PHE A 126 3.83 -1.82 -28.18
N GLU A 127 3.36 -2.79 -28.98
CA GLU A 127 4.20 -3.90 -29.43
C GLU A 127 5.43 -3.43 -30.22
N ILE A 128 5.36 -2.31 -30.93
CA ILE A 128 6.51 -1.74 -31.66
C ILE A 128 7.53 -1.17 -30.69
N LEU A 129 7.08 -0.51 -29.61
CA LEU A 129 7.95 -0.04 -28.54
C LEU A 129 8.76 -1.20 -27.92
N LEU A 130 8.09 -2.33 -27.65
CA LEU A 130 8.71 -3.50 -27.04
C LEU A 130 9.72 -4.24 -27.95
N ARG A 131 9.73 -3.98 -29.27
CA ARG A 131 10.74 -4.54 -30.18
C ARG A 131 12.13 -3.97 -29.93
N ARG A 132 12.22 -2.83 -29.23
CA ARG A 132 13.48 -2.16 -28.97
C ARG A 132 14.14 -2.71 -27.70
N PRO A 133 15.38 -3.24 -27.77
CA PRO A 133 15.99 -3.97 -26.66
C PRO A 133 16.41 -3.08 -25.47
N ASP A 134 16.52 -1.76 -25.67
CA ASP A 134 16.80 -0.77 -24.62
C ASP A 134 15.52 -0.24 -23.95
N CYS A 135 14.33 -0.73 -24.34
CA CYS A 135 13.08 -0.37 -23.68
C CYS A 135 12.93 -1.13 -22.36
N THR A 136 13.14 -0.44 -21.24
CA THR A 136 12.88 -0.98 -19.91
C THR A 136 11.70 -0.28 -19.27
N ILE A 137 10.81 -1.04 -18.62
CA ILE A 137 9.67 -0.51 -17.85
C ILE A 137 9.97 -0.63 -16.36
N ASP A 138 9.63 0.40 -15.59
CA ASP A 138 9.67 0.39 -14.12
C ASP A 138 8.85 -0.78 -13.57
N ASP A 139 9.47 -1.55 -12.68
CA ASP A 139 8.87 -2.75 -12.08
C ASP A 139 8.19 -3.65 -13.12
N MET A 140 9.00 -4.20 -14.03
CA MET A 140 8.52 -5.01 -15.15
C MET A 140 7.63 -6.19 -14.69
N SER A 141 7.88 -6.77 -13.52
CA SER A 141 7.08 -7.86 -12.97
C SER A 141 5.67 -7.39 -12.57
N GLU A 142 5.53 -6.24 -11.92
CA GLU A 142 4.23 -5.63 -11.62
C GLU A 142 3.53 -5.13 -12.89
N PHE A 143 4.28 -4.58 -13.85
CA PHE A 143 3.76 -4.18 -15.16
C PHE A 143 3.10 -5.37 -15.85
N VAL A 144 3.81 -6.50 -15.91
CA VAL A 144 3.30 -7.72 -16.53
C VAL A 144 2.06 -8.23 -15.81
N ALA A 145 2.08 -8.31 -14.49
CA ALA A 145 0.93 -8.77 -13.71
C ALA A 145 -0.32 -7.92 -14.01
N ARG A 146 -0.18 -6.60 -14.19
CA ARG A 146 -1.28 -5.72 -14.62
C ARG A 146 -1.64 -5.89 -16.10
N ALA A 147 -0.64 -6.06 -16.96
CA ALA A 147 -0.83 -6.21 -18.41
C ALA A 147 -1.64 -7.47 -18.76
N MET A 148 -1.57 -8.52 -17.94
CA MET A 148 -2.34 -9.76 -18.13
C MET A 148 -3.86 -9.54 -18.12
N GLU A 149 -4.35 -8.47 -17.51
CA GLU A 149 -5.79 -8.13 -17.55
C GLU A 149 -6.23 -7.64 -18.96
N TYR A 150 -5.29 -7.19 -19.79
CA TYR A 150 -5.57 -6.55 -21.09
C TYR A 150 -5.05 -7.36 -22.28
N ARG A 151 -3.79 -7.82 -22.22
CA ARG A 151 -3.10 -8.51 -23.32
C ARG A 151 -2.19 -9.64 -22.79
N PRO A 152 -2.77 -10.80 -22.41
CA PRO A 152 -2.01 -11.96 -21.93
C PRO A 152 -0.94 -12.47 -22.92
N GLN A 153 -1.18 -12.31 -24.22
CA GLN A 153 -0.30 -12.81 -25.29
C GLN A 153 1.08 -12.15 -25.31
N LEU A 154 1.25 -11.03 -24.61
CA LEU A 154 2.53 -10.34 -24.50
C LEU A 154 3.49 -11.02 -23.52
N PHE A 155 3.00 -11.88 -22.64
CA PHE A 155 3.78 -12.43 -21.54
C PHE A 155 5.06 -13.15 -22.01
N GLU A 156 4.92 -14.20 -22.82
CA GLU A 156 6.09 -14.99 -23.26
C GLU A 156 7.04 -14.20 -24.15
N ARG A 157 6.55 -13.18 -24.85
CA ARG A 157 7.44 -12.27 -25.58
C ARG A 157 8.32 -11.47 -24.62
N LEU A 158 7.74 -10.92 -23.56
CA LEU A 158 8.50 -10.19 -22.54
C LEU A 158 9.45 -11.11 -21.78
N VAL A 159 9.03 -12.34 -21.50
CA VAL A 159 9.89 -13.36 -20.87
C VAL A 159 11.12 -13.67 -21.74
N LYS A 160 10.95 -13.80 -23.07
CA LYS A 160 12.05 -14.03 -24.03
C LYS A 160 13.04 -12.86 -24.12
N LEU A 161 12.62 -11.65 -23.75
CA LEU A 161 13.47 -10.47 -23.70
C LEU A 161 14.22 -10.34 -22.36
N SER A 162 13.81 -11.06 -21.32
CA SER A 162 14.48 -11.07 -20.03
C SER A 162 15.82 -11.78 -20.09
N SER A 163 16.82 -11.24 -19.40
CA SER A 163 18.11 -11.90 -19.16
C SER A 163 17.98 -13.17 -18.33
N ASP A 164 16.95 -13.24 -17.47
CA ASP A 164 16.60 -14.41 -16.67
C ASP A 164 15.09 -14.71 -16.80
N PRO A 165 14.72 -15.58 -17.76
CA PRO A 165 13.33 -15.95 -18.00
C PRO A 165 12.67 -16.70 -16.83
N GLU A 166 13.43 -17.47 -16.05
CA GLU A 166 12.86 -18.26 -14.94
C GLU A 166 12.53 -17.37 -13.75
N GLN A 167 13.47 -16.51 -13.36
CA GLN A 167 13.25 -15.54 -12.29
C GLN A 167 12.15 -14.54 -12.66
N PHE A 168 12.09 -14.12 -13.92
CA PHE A 168 11.04 -13.21 -14.37
C PHE A 168 9.64 -13.81 -14.28
N ARG A 169 9.46 -15.08 -14.71
CA ARG A 169 8.18 -15.80 -14.53
C ARG A 169 7.81 -15.93 -13.04
N HIS A 170 8.80 -16.22 -12.20
CA HIS A 170 8.62 -16.32 -10.76
C HIS A 170 8.08 -15.01 -10.16
N ASP A 171 8.73 -13.89 -10.47
CA ASP A 171 8.39 -12.58 -9.90
C ASP A 171 7.06 -12.04 -10.45
N ALA A 172 6.78 -12.25 -11.74
CA ALA A 172 5.51 -11.88 -12.34
C ALA A 172 4.33 -12.63 -11.69
N LEU A 173 4.47 -13.93 -11.44
CA LEU A 173 3.42 -14.72 -10.79
C LEU A 173 3.25 -14.32 -9.31
N LEU A 174 4.33 -13.97 -8.60
CA LEU A 174 4.22 -13.39 -7.25
C LEU A 174 3.42 -12.09 -7.22
N GLN A 175 3.53 -11.24 -8.25
CA GLN A 175 2.72 -10.02 -8.38
C GLN A 175 1.30 -10.27 -8.86
N ALA A 176 1.06 -11.36 -9.59
CA ALA A 176 -0.28 -11.75 -10.03
C ALA A 176 -1.16 -12.28 -8.87
N ILE A 177 -0.58 -12.99 -7.89
CA ILE A 177 -1.35 -13.64 -6.80
C ILE A 177 -2.28 -12.67 -6.04
N PRO A 178 -1.82 -11.47 -5.60
CA PRO A 178 -2.69 -10.50 -4.94
C PRO A 178 -3.81 -9.93 -5.81
N ARG A 179 -3.70 -10.04 -7.15
CA ARG A 179 -4.65 -9.47 -8.10
C ARG A 179 -5.87 -10.35 -8.32
N GLY A 180 -5.72 -11.66 -8.12
CA GLY A 180 -6.82 -12.60 -8.19
C GLY A 180 -6.62 -13.70 -9.24
N LEU A 181 -7.61 -14.59 -9.26
CA LEU A 181 -7.62 -15.79 -10.10
C LEU A 181 -7.47 -15.49 -11.60
N PRO A 182 -8.19 -14.50 -12.19
CA PRO A 182 -8.12 -14.27 -13.64
C PRO A 182 -6.71 -13.92 -14.11
N THR A 183 -5.98 -13.12 -13.34
CA THR A 183 -4.61 -12.69 -13.66
C THR A 183 -3.62 -13.86 -13.57
N CYS A 184 -3.71 -14.67 -12.51
CA CYS A 184 -2.87 -15.86 -12.37
C CYS A 184 -3.13 -16.89 -13.48
N GLN A 185 -4.40 -17.17 -13.79
CA GLN A 185 -4.79 -18.08 -14.86
C GLN A 185 -4.26 -17.58 -16.21
N ALA A 186 -4.47 -16.29 -16.54
CA ALA A 186 -4.00 -15.72 -17.79
C ALA A 186 -2.47 -15.84 -17.94
N LEU A 187 -1.71 -15.63 -16.86
CA LEU A 187 -0.26 -15.79 -16.88
C LEU A 187 0.13 -17.25 -17.13
N LEU A 188 -0.46 -18.19 -16.38
CA LEU A 188 -0.16 -19.63 -16.49
C LEU A 188 -0.56 -20.21 -17.86
N ASP A 189 -1.73 -19.85 -18.37
CA ASP A 189 -2.23 -20.31 -19.68
C ASP A 189 -1.36 -19.80 -20.85
N ASN A 190 -0.70 -18.66 -20.67
CA ASN A 190 0.17 -18.06 -21.68
C ASN A 190 1.65 -18.41 -21.46
N CYS A 191 2.00 -19.23 -20.45
CA CYS A 191 3.35 -19.76 -20.29
C CYS A 191 3.66 -20.85 -21.33
N GLU A 192 4.75 -20.70 -22.08
CA GLU A 192 5.25 -21.75 -22.99
C GLU A 192 5.96 -22.87 -22.21
N SER A 193 6.56 -22.53 -21.06
CA SER A 193 7.27 -23.47 -20.18
C SER A 193 6.63 -23.52 -18.79
N PRO A 194 6.60 -24.70 -18.14
CA PRO A 194 6.00 -24.84 -16.81
C PRO A 194 6.73 -23.97 -15.79
N VAL A 195 5.96 -23.22 -14.99
CA VAL A 195 6.52 -22.37 -13.93
C VAL A 195 6.85 -23.25 -12.72
N LYS A 196 8.07 -23.11 -12.20
CA LYS A 196 8.45 -23.76 -10.94
C LYS A 196 7.75 -23.07 -9.78
N ILE A 197 6.73 -23.75 -9.24
CA ILE A 197 5.96 -23.24 -8.12
C ILE A 197 6.81 -23.25 -6.85
N SER A 198 7.00 -22.07 -6.27
CA SER A 198 7.83 -21.88 -5.07
C SER A 198 7.00 -21.90 -3.79
N LYS A 199 7.66 -22.18 -2.66
CA LYS A 199 7.08 -22.07 -1.31
C LYS A 199 6.52 -20.67 -1.04
N GLU A 200 7.16 -19.61 -1.56
CA GLU A 200 6.73 -18.23 -1.37
C GLU A 200 5.41 -17.92 -2.09
N MET A 201 5.24 -18.44 -3.32
CA MET A 201 3.98 -18.30 -4.06
C MET A 201 2.82 -18.93 -3.31
N LEU A 202 3.02 -20.15 -2.79
CA LEU A 202 1.98 -20.86 -2.04
C LEU A 202 1.65 -20.14 -0.72
N LYS A 203 2.66 -19.67 0.00
CA LYS A 203 2.46 -18.82 1.19
C LYS A 203 1.64 -17.58 0.86
N LYS A 204 1.96 -16.88 -0.23
CA LYS A 204 1.20 -15.71 -0.66
C LYS A 204 -0.24 -16.09 -1.01
N ALA A 205 -0.45 -17.17 -1.77
CA ALA A 205 -1.78 -17.62 -2.17
C ALA A 205 -2.69 -18.02 -0.99
N ILE A 206 -2.12 -18.61 0.08
CA ILE A 206 -2.84 -18.94 1.33
C ILE A 206 -3.53 -17.70 1.96
N PHE A 207 -2.99 -16.49 1.76
CA PHE A 207 -3.58 -15.27 2.32
C PHE A 207 -4.59 -14.59 1.40
N PHE A 208 -4.50 -14.76 0.08
CA PHE A 208 -5.34 -14.02 -0.86
C PHE A 208 -6.54 -14.83 -1.36
N HIS A 209 -6.31 -16.02 -1.94
CA HIS A 209 -7.38 -16.76 -2.63
C HIS A 209 -7.17 -18.28 -2.60
N ARG A 210 -8.17 -19.01 -2.08
CA ARG A 210 -8.21 -20.48 -2.07
C ARG A 210 -8.10 -21.08 -3.47
N ASP A 211 -8.75 -20.45 -4.45
CA ASP A 211 -8.77 -20.93 -5.84
C ASP A 211 -7.40 -20.79 -6.51
N ILE A 212 -6.66 -19.71 -6.22
CA ILE A 212 -5.29 -19.53 -6.72
C ILE A 212 -4.38 -20.59 -6.12
N LEU A 213 -4.50 -20.86 -4.82
CA LEU A 213 -3.71 -21.89 -4.16
C LEU A 213 -3.94 -23.26 -4.81
N GLN A 214 -5.20 -23.58 -5.16
CA GLN A 214 -5.52 -24.82 -5.87
C GLN A 214 -4.82 -24.91 -7.22
N ILE A 215 -4.91 -23.89 -8.07
CA ILE A 215 -4.26 -23.89 -9.40
C ILE A 215 -2.74 -24.02 -9.27
N LEU A 216 -2.11 -23.27 -8.36
CA LEU A 216 -0.66 -23.35 -8.17
C LEU A 216 -0.23 -24.76 -7.72
N LEU A 217 -1.04 -25.45 -6.91
CA LEU A 217 -0.75 -26.83 -6.49
C LEU A 217 -1.00 -27.84 -7.62
N GLU A 218 -1.97 -27.61 -8.49
CA GLU A 218 -2.21 -28.40 -9.70
C GLU A 218 -1.02 -28.30 -10.66
N GLU A 219 -0.50 -27.08 -10.86
CA GLU A 219 0.71 -26.82 -11.67
C GLU A 219 1.98 -27.41 -11.06
N ALA A 220 2.10 -27.43 -9.73
CA ALA A 220 3.26 -28.00 -9.04
C ALA A 220 3.42 -29.52 -9.27
N ARG A 221 2.32 -30.25 -9.56
CA ARG A 221 2.23 -31.71 -9.80
C ARG A 221 2.83 -32.62 -8.72
N SER A 222 3.39 -32.06 -7.66
CA SER A 222 4.08 -32.73 -6.57
C SER A 222 3.83 -31.95 -5.28
N PRO A 223 3.83 -32.63 -4.10
CA PRO A 223 3.54 -31.93 -2.87
C PRO A 223 4.69 -31.02 -2.44
N ILE A 224 4.39 -29.76 -2.12
CA ILE A 224 5.39 -28.75 -1.74
C ILE A 224 5.38 -28.54 -0.23
N GLU A 225 6.56 -28.49 0.36
CA GLU A 225 6.76 -28.18 1.77
C GLU A 225 6.54 -26.69 2.03
N ILE A 226 5.55 -26.34 2.85
CA ILE A 226 5.21 -24.94 3.17
C ILE A 226 5.82 -24.54 4.50
N PHE A 227 5.68 -25.41 5.48
CA PHE A 227 6.31 -25.30 6.78
C PHE A 227 7.11 -26.56 7.01
N GLU A 228 8.08 -26.49 7.92
CA GLU A 228 8.85 -27.67 8.30
C GLU A 228 7.88 -28.81 8.55
N ASN A 229 8.05 -29.87 7.76
CA ASN A 229 7.31 -31.12 7.86
C ASN A 229 5.79 -31.05 7.59
N LEU A 230 5.29 -29.94 7.02
CA LEU A 230 3.93 -29.79 6.50
C LEU A 230 3.96 -29.52 4.99
N PHE A 231 3.30 -30.39 4.24
CA PHE A 231 3.27 -30.33 2.78
C PHE A 231 1.86 -30.07 2.26
N LEU A 232 1.73 -29.31 1.18
CA LEU A 232 0.47 -29.15 0.47
C LEU A 232 0.45 -29.97 -0.82
N LYS A 233 -0.70 -30.59 -1.11
CA LYS A 233 -0.93 -31.34 -2.34
C LYS A 233 -2.31 -31.02 -2.92
N ALA A 234 -2.37 -30.78 -4.23
CA ALA A 234 -3.63 -30.70 -4.95
C ALA A 234 -4.41 -32.03 -4.95
N THR A 235 -5.73 -31.91 -4.92
CA THR A 235 -6.69 -33.02 -5.01
C THR A 235 -7.84 -32.60 -5.92
N PRO A 236 -8.61 -33.54 -6.49
CA PRO A 236 -9.76 -33.18 -7.34
C PRO A 236 -10.84 -32.32 -6.65
N LYS A 237 -10.83 -32.23 -5.32
CA LYS A 237 -11.78 -31.44 -4.52
C LYS A 237 -11.15 -30.17 -3.90
N GLY A 238 -9.91 -29.82 -4.28
CA GLY A 238 -9.17 -28.71 -3.69
C GLY A 238 -7.74 -29.13 -3.36
N PHE A 239 -7.37 -29.09 -2.08
CA PHE A 239 -6.03 -29.49 -1.64
C PHE A 239 -6.05 -30.02 -0.21
N GLN A 240 -5.02 -30.77 0.15
CA GLN A 240 -4.86 -31.38 1.47
C GLN A 240 -3.48 -31.08 2.05
N ILE A 241 -3.42 -30.98 3.38
CA ILE A 241 -2.16 -30.92 4.12
C ILE A 241 -1.69 -32.34 4.40
N LEU A 242 -0.40 -32.58 4.22
CA LEU A 242 0.27 -33.84 4.52
C LEU A 242 1.31 -33.63 5.61
N ASP A 243 1.47 -34.64 6.46
CA ASP A 243 2.58 -34.72 7.42
C ASP A 243 3.90 -35.20 6.78
N GLU A 244 4.95 -35.38 7.59
CA GLU A 244 6.25 -35.96 7.20
C GLU A 244 6.11 -37.31 6.49
N SER A 245 5.15 -38.11 6.93
CA SER A 245 4.86 -39.45 6.41
C SER A 245 3.99 -39.40 5.15
N ARG A 246 3.72 -38.20 4.60
CA ARG A 246 2.84 -37.95 3.45
C ARG A 246 1.39 -38.40 3.68
N LYS A 247 0.95 -38.47 4.94
CA LYS A 247 -0.42 -38.82 5.30
C LYS A 247 -1.27 -37.54 5.42
N PRO A 248 -2.52 -37.58 4.92
CA PRO A 248 -3.45 -36.45 5.08
C PRO A 248 -3.70 -36.13 6.54
N ILE A 249 -3.59 -34.85 6.89
CA ILE A 249 -3.92 -34.32 8.21
C ILE A 249 -5.39 -33.91 8.21
N VAL A 250 -6.17 -34.45 9.15
CA VAL A 250 -7.53 -33.99 9.40
C VAL A 250 -7.48 -32.80 10.35
N ILE A 251 -8.03 -31.67 9.93
CA ILE A 251 -8.07 -30.46 10.77
C ILE A 251 -9.11 -30.66 11.86
N THR A 252 -8.66 -30.80 13.10
CA THR A 252 -9.51 -30.88 14.28
C THR A 252 -9.49 -29.56 15.07
N LYS A 253 -10.39 -29.44 16.06
CA LYS A 253 -10.42 -28.30 16.99
C LYS A 253 -9.10 -28.14 17.74
N GLU A 254 -8.50 -29.26 18.15
CA GLU A 254 -7.20 -29.27 18.83
C GLU A 254 -6.12 -28.72 17.91
N LEU A 255 -6.10 -29.12 16.65
CA LEU A 255 -5.12 -28.64 15.66
C LEU A 255 -5.29 -27.15 15.35
N ILE A 256 -6.52 -26.63 15.30
CA ILE A 256 -6.80 -25.19 15.22
C ILE A 256 -6.23 -24.47 16.46
N GLY A 257 -6.49 -25.03 17.64
CA GLY A 257 -5.93 -24.53 18.90
C GLY A 257 -4.40 -24.50 18.91
N GLU A 258 -3.76 -25.51 18.34
CA GLU A 258 -2.31 -25.55 18.17
C GLU A 258 -1.85 -24.51 17.12
N GLY A 259 -2.56 -24.37 15.99
CA GLY A 259 -2.27 -23.37 14.96
C GLY A 259 -2.32 -21.93 15.50
N ILE A 260 -3.28 -21.63 16.37
CA ILE A 260 -3.37 -20.35 17.09
C ILE A 260 -2.10 -20.05 17.88
N MET A 261 -1.52 -21.07 18.53
CA MET A 261 -0.29 -20.94 19.31
C MET A 261 0.97 -20.83 18.44
N ALA A 262 0.94 -21.40 17.24
CA ALA A 262 2.05 -21.30 16.29
C ALA A 262 2.09 -19.94 15.58
N GLY A 263 0.94 -19.30 15.39
CA GLY A 263 0.82 -17.98 14.80
C GLY A 263 -0.07 -17.94 13.54
N PRO A 264 -0.24 -16.74 12.96
CA PRO A 264 -1.23 -16.51 11.90
C PRO A 264 -0.98 -17.32 10.63
N ASP A 265 0.28 -17.51 10.23
CA ASP A 265 0.63 -18.22 8.99
C ASP A 265 0.16 -19.69 8.99
N VAL A 266 0.42 -20.39 10.11
CA VAL A 266 0.07 -21.81 10.27
C VAL A 266 -1.44 -21.96 10.49
N LEU A 267 -2.03 -21.05 11.26
CA LEU A 267 -3.46 -21.02 11.44
C LEU A 267 -4.17 -20.82 10.09
N GLN A 268 -3.76 -19.83 9.28
CA GLN A 268 -4.36 -19.57 7.98
C GLN A 268 -4.28 -20.78 7.05
N LEU A 269 -3.17 -21.52 7.07
CA LEU A 269 -3.03 -22.79 6.35
C LEU A 269 -4.11 -23.81 6.76
N TYR A 270 -4.36 -23.96 8.06
CA TYR A 270 -5.39 -24.89 8.55
C TYR A 270 -6.78 -24.40 8.14
N LEU A 271 -7.07 -23.11 8.32
CA LEU A 271 -8.37 -22.52 8.02
C LEU A 271 -8.74 -22.62 6.54
N ILE A 272 -7.82 -22.35 5.62
CA ILE A 272 -8.11 -22.36 4.17
C ILE A 272 -8.40 -23.77 3.62
N THR A 273 -7.99 -24.81 4.35
CA THR A 273 -8.28 -26.21 3.97
C THR A 273 -9.65 -26.69 4.43
N MET A 274 -10.30 -25.95 5.33
CA MET A 274 -11.61 -26.33 5.82
C MET A 274 -12.69 -25.98 4.80
N GLU A 275 -13.53 -26.95 4.45
CA GLU A 275 -14.71 -26.71 3.59
C GLU A 275 -15.86 -26.05 4.37
N SER A 276 -15.91 -26.26 5.69
CA SER A 276 -16.90 -25.70 6.59
C SER A 276 -16.32 -24.57 7.42
N THR A 277 -17.10 -23.50 7.60
CA THR A 277 -16.77 -22.41 8.51
C THR A 277 -16.68 -22.91 9.95
N ILE A 278 -15.70 -22.43 10.70
CA ILE A 278 -15.52 -22.80 12.11
C ILE A 278 -16.56 -22.10 12.97
N GLU A 279 -17.18 -22.85 13.87
CA GLU A 279 -17.88 -22.27 15.01
C GLU A 279 -16.85 -21.80 16.04
N LEU A 280 -16.80 -20.49 16.25
CA LEU A 280 -15.93 -19.87 17.23
C LEU A 280 -16.43 -20.17 18.64
N GLU A 281 -15.88 -21.20 19.26
CA GLU A 281 -16.00 -21.36 20.70
C GLU A 281 -15.17 -20.32 21.45
N GLU A 282 -15.65 -19.93 22.63
CA GLU A 282 -15.05 -18.88 23.46
C GLU A 282 -13.57 -19.17 23.78
N ASP A 283 -13.21 -20.45 23.99
CA ASP A 283 -11.85 -20.84 24.37
C ASP A 283 -10.82 -20.60 23.27
N LEU A 284 -11.15 -20.92 22.02
CA LEU A 284 -10.30 -20.65 20.85
C LEU A 284 -10.16 -19.15 20.62
N PHE A 285 -11.25 -18.41 20.79
CA PHE A 285 -11.26 -16.96 20.63
C PHE A 285 -10.36 -16.27 21.66
N ILE A 286 -10.43 -16.69 22.93
CA ILE A 286 -9.53 -16.20 23.99
C ILE A 286 -8.07 -16.53 23.68
N LYS A 287 -7.79 -17.75 23.19
CA LYS A 287 -6.43 -18.13 22.78
C LYS A 287 -5.92 -17.22 21.65
N ALA A 288 -6.76 -16.88 20.67
CA ALA A 288 -6.37 -15.99 19.58
C ALA A 288 -6.06 -14.57 20.06
N ILE A 289 -6.91 -14.00 20.92
CA ILE A 289 -6.67 -12.70 21.56
C ILE A 289 -5.32 -12.68 22.27
N LYS A 290 -5.00 -13.73 23.02
CA LYS A 290 -3.72 -13.84 23.76
C LYS A 290 -2.50 -13.95 22.84
N ASN A 291 -2.66 -14.55 21.66
CA ASN A 291 -1.57 -14.70 20.69
C ASN A 291 -1.41 -13.49 19.76
N GLY A 292 -2.38 -12.58 19.73
CA GLY A 292 -2.24 -11.26 19.11
C GLY A 292 -3.17 -11.01 17.93
N MET A 293 -3.03 -9.81 17.36
CA MET A 293 -3.96 -9.26 16.37
C MET A 293 -4.04 -10.11 15.09
N GLY A 294 -2.91 -10.49 14.49
CA GLY A 294 -2.91 -11.26 13.24
C GLY A 294 -3.60 -12.63 13.38
N THR A 295 -3.45 -13.30 14.52
CA THR A 295 -4.13 -14.58 14.79
C THR A 295 -5.64 -14.39 14.98
N LEU A 296 -6.03 -13.30 15.66
CA LEU A 296 -7.44 -12.94 15.83
C LEU A 296 -8.11 -12.59 14.49
N GLU A 297 -7.44 -11.82 13.63
CA GLU A 297 -7.92 -11.51 12.27
C GLU A 297 -8.12 -12.77 11.44
N CYS A 298 -7.11 -13.65 11.42
CA CYS A 298 -7.13 -14.92 10.71
C CYS A 298 -8.34 -15.79 11.12
N MET A 299 -8.65 -15.84 12.42
CA MET A 299 -9.85 -16.52 12.89
C MET A 299 -11.13 -15.81 12.43
N LEU A 300 -11.23 -14.50 12.61
CA LEU A 300 -12.46 -13.77 12.32
C LEU A 300 -12.81 -13.69 10.83
N THR A 301 -11.83 -13.75 9.93
CA THR A 301 -12.07 -13.81 8.48
C THR A 301 -12.64 -15.15 8.02
N SER A 302 -12.35 -16.23 8.75
CA SER A 302 -12.70 -17.60 8.35
C SER A 302 -13.93 -18.17 9.08
N CYS A 303 -14.55 -17.38 9.97
CA CYS A 303 -15.68 -17.83 10.79
C CYS A 303 -17.01 -17.20 10.37
N THR A 304 -18.11 -17.93 10.61
CA THR A 304 -19.48 -17.41 10.39
C THR A 304 -19.81 -16.33 11.40
N LYS A 305 -20.20 -15.14 10.91
CA LYS A 305 -20.79 -14.10 11.75
C LYS A 305 -22.25 -14.46 12.12
N PRO A 306 -22.74 -14.12 13.33
CA PRO A 306 -22.08 -13.36 14.39
C PRO A 306 -21.64 -14.20 15.61
N PHE A 307 -20.41 -13.97 16.10
CA PHE A 307 -19.96 -14.43 17.41
C PHE A 307 -20.46 -13.47 18.50
N ASN A 308 -21.01 -14.00 19.59
CA ASN A 308 -21.46 -13.20 20.73
C ASN A 308 -20.30 -12.96 21.69
N ILE A 309 -19.87 -11.69 21.83
CA ILE A 309 -18.74 -11.37 22.71
C ILE A 309 -19.19 -11.40 24.17
N THR A 310 -18.69 -12.38 24.92
CA THR A 310 -18.98 -12.53 26.35
C THR A 310 -18.13 -11.59 27.22
N LYS A 311 -18.50 -11.45 28.50
CA LYS A 311 -17.74 -10.65 29.48
C LYS A 311 -16.29 -11.13 29.62
N ILE A 312 -16.06 -12.44 29.50
CA ILE A 312 -14.73 -13.03 29.62
C ILE A 312 -13.86 -12.60 28.43
N VAL A 313 -14.40 -12.74 27.21
CA VAL A 313 -13.73 -12.29 25.99
C VAL A 313 -13.43 -10.79 26.03
N TYR A 314 -14.37 -9.98 26.49
CA TYR A 314 -14.16 -8.53 26.65
C TYR A 314 -12.99 -8.24 27.61
N GLY A 315 -12.96 -8.90 28.77
CA GLY A 315 -11.86 -8.77 29.72
C GLY A 315 -10.50 -9.17 29.11
N GLN A 316 -10.48 -10.23 28.30
CA GLN A 316 -9.27 -10.66 27.61
C GLN A 316 -8.81 -9.66 26.54
N ALA A 317 -9.74 -9.07 25.79
CA ALA A 317 -9.42 -8.01 24.85
C ALA A 317 -8.82 -6.79 25.57
N VAL A 318 -9.37 -6.40 26.73
CA VAL A 318 -8.83 -5.34 27.58
C VAL A 318 -7.40 -5.60 28.00
N GLU A 319 -7.09 -6.84 28.42
CA GLU A 319 -5.74 -7.25 28.78
C GLU A 319 -4.78 -7.23 27.58
N ALA A 320 -5.26 -7.65 26.41
CA ALA A 320 -4.45 -7.72 25.18
C ALA A 320 -4.12 -6.35 24.58
N GLY A 321 -4.98 -5.34 24.81
CA GLY A 321 -4.67 -3.93 24.53
C GLY A 321 -5.56 -3.28 23.49
N VAL A 322 -5.23 -2.01 23.18
CA VAL A 322 -6.12 -1.11 22.43
C VAL A 322 -6.35 -1.53 20.98
N GLU A 323 -5.39 -2.19 20.34
CA GLU A 323 -5.48 -2.62 18.94
C GLU A 323 -6.58 -3.68 18.76
N ILE A 324 -6.49 -4.78 19.52
CA ILE A 324 -7.50 -5.86 19.54
C ILE A 324 -8.87 -5.32 19.96
N LEU A 325 -8.91 -4.49 21.01
CA LEU A 325 -10.16 -3.88 21.47
C LEU A 325 -10.83 -2.97 20.44
N SER A 326 -10.05 -2.22 19.66
CA SER A 326 -10.58 -1.34 18.62
C SER A 326 -11.12 -2.15 17.45
N TYR A 327 -10.47 -3.27 17.12
CA TYR A 327 -10.92 -4.18 16.08
C TYR A 327 -12.25 -4.86 16.43
N LEU A 328 -12.41 -5.31 17.69
CA LEU A 328 -13.63 -5.94 18.15
C LEU A 328 -14.78 -4.96 18.37
N TYR A 329 -14.48 -3.68 18.60
CA TYR A 329 -15.47 -2.63 18.94
C TYR A 329 -15.26 -1.33 18.16
N PRO A 330 -15.40 -1.33 16.82
CA PRO A 330 -15.12 -0.15 15.99
C PRO A 330 -16.11 1.01 16.25
N GLU A 331 -17.37 0.71 16.54
CA GLU A 331 -18.45 1.70 16.71
C GLU A 331 -18.43 2.47 18.05
N SER A 332 -17.61 2.04 19.00
CA SER A 332 -17.44 2.74 20.29
C SER A 332 -16.94 4.18 20.12
N SER A 333 -16.18 4.44 19.05
CA SER A 333 -15.57 5.73 18.76
C SER A 333 -16.52 6.71 18.07
N SER A 334 -17.45 6.23 17.25
CA SER A 334 -18.35 7.06 16.43
C SER A 334 -19.49 7.70 17.22
N LYS A 335 -19.78 7.20 18.42
CA LYS A 335 -20.84 7.74 19.31
C LYS A 335 -20.38 8.92 20.17
N LEU A 336 -19.08 9.22 20.21
CA LEU A 336 -18.51 10.27 21.05
C LEU A 336 -18.09 11.46 20.20
N GLY A 337 -18.53 12.66 20.57
CA GLY A 337 -18.28 13.87 19.78
C GLY A 337 -16.81 14.32 19.79
N ILE A 338 -16.09 14.05 20.89
CA ILE A 338 -14.66 14.34 21.02
C ILE A 338 -13.90 13.15 21.60
N THR A 339 -12.85 12.73 20.91
CA THR A 339 -11.91 11.68 21.31
C THR A 339 -10.51 12.25 21.55
N GLU A 340 -9.70 11.58 22.38
CA GLU A 340 -8.32 12.01 22.60
C GLU A 340 -7.47 11.93 21.32
N SER A 341 -7.69 10.90 20.50
CA SER A 341 -7.00 10.72 19.22
C SER A 341 -7.32 11.82 18.22
N HIS A 342 -8.58 12.24 18.14
CA HIS A 342 -9.00 13.32 17.25
C HIS A 342 -8.34 14.65 17.64
N VAL A 343 -8.33 14.97 18.93
CA VAL A 343 -7.69 16.20 19.44
C VAL A 343 -6.18 16.14 19.25
N ALA A 344 -5.55 14.98 19.49
CA ALA A 344 -4.13 14.78 19.23
C ALA A 344 -3.79 14.98 17.75
N ALA A 345 -4.62 14.46 16.83
CA ALA A 345 -4.44 14.65 15.39
C ALA A 345 -4.57 16.14 15.01
N SER A 346 -5.55 16.86 15.56
CA SER A 346 -5.68 18.31 15.33
C SER A 346 -4.45 19.10 15.82
N ILE A 347 -3.88 18.73 16.97
CA ILE A 347 -2.64 19.34 17.47
C ILE A 347 -1.47 19.04 16.50
N MET A 348 -1.32 17.78 16.08
CA MET A 348 -0.23 17.38 15.16
C MET A 348 -0.36 18.03 13.78
N GLU A 349 -1.57 18.22 13.27
CA GLU A 349 -1.81 18.91 12.00
C GLU A 349 -1.34 20.37 12.06
N SER A 350 -1.56 21.03 13.20
CA SER A 350 -1.02 22.37 13.46
C SER A 350 0.52 22.42 13.50
N CYS A 351 1.21 21.31 13.77
CA CYS A 351 2.67 21.23 13.78
C CYS A 351 3.31 21.23 12.37
N LYS A 352 2.55 21.05 11.29
CA LYS A 352 3.11 20.98 9.91
C LYS A 352 3.74 22.31 9.45
N PRO A 353 4.76 22.28 8.57
CA PRO A 353 5.45 23.50 8.11
C PRO A 353 4.55 24.42 7.27
N HIS A 354 4.88 25.72 7.31
CA HIS A 354 4.05 26.90 6.97
C HIS A 354 3.25 26.92 5.65
N LYS A 355 3.51 26.05 4.66
CA LYS A 355 2.80 26.09 3.36
C LYS A 355 1.37 25.54 3.40
N GLU A 356 0.94 24.92 4.51
CA GLU A 356 -0.41 24.33 4.66
C GLU A 356 -1.20 24.92 5.87
N ARG A 357 -0.66 25.92 6.56
CA ARG A 357 -1.07 26.33 7.92
C ARG A 357 -2.41 27.05 8.10
N GLN A 358 -3.15 27.36 7.04
CA GLN A 358 -4.40 28.11 7.23
C GLN A 358 -5.54 27.25 7.81
N LEU A 359 -5.47 25.91 7.73
CA LEU A 359 -6.58 25.03 8.13
C LEU A 359 -6.46 24.44 9.56
N GLY A 360 -5.25 24.25 10.10
CA GLY A 360 -5.00 23.58 11.38
C GLY A 360 -5.47 24.35 12.63
N ASP A 361 -5.13 25.65 12.75
CA ASP A 361 -5.57 26.46 13.90
C ASP A 361 -7.08 26.68 13.90
N LEU A 362 -7.69 26.90 12.73
CA LEU A 362 -9.14 27.04 12.59
C LEU A 362 -9.88 25.76 12.99
N THR A 363 -9.29 24.58 12.74
CA THR A 363 -9.90 23.29 13.09
C THR A 363 -9.82 22.99 14.58
N PHE A 364 -8.69 23.22 15.27
CA PHE A 364 -8.61 23.03 16.73
C PHE A 364 -9.50 24.02 17.51
N PHE A 365 -9.48 25.32 17.17
CA PHE A 365 -10.34 26.30 17.85
C PHE A 365 -11.81 26.16 17.44
N GLY A 366 -12.10 25.64 16.23
CA GLY A 366 -13.43 25.23 15.82
C GLY A 366 -13.97 24.07 16.65
N LEU A 367 -13.15 23.05 16.91
CA LEU A 367 -13.48 21.92 17.79
C LEU A 367 -13.81 22.37 19.21
N LEU A 368 -13.06 23.32 19.77
CA LEU A 368 -13.35 23.89 21.09
C LEU A 368 -14.66 24.71 21.14
N ARG A 369 -15.09 25.28 20.00
CA ARG A 369 -16.28 26.15 19.91
C ARG A 369 -17.58 25.37 19.71
N GLY A 370 -17.52 24.14 19.17
CA GLY A 370 -18.69 23.29 18.89
C GLY A 370 -19.24 22.47 20.08
N LEU A 371 -18.76 22.71 21.31
CA LEU A 371 -18.98 21.82 22.46
C LEU A 371 -20.23 22.15 23.27
N ALA A 372 -21.41 21.81 22.74
CA ALA A 372 -22.65 21.99 23.50
C ALA A 372 -22.85 20.91 24.59
N ASN A 373 -22.48 19.65 24.34
CA ASN A 373 -22.88 18.51 25.20
C ASN A 373 -21.72 17.57 25.63
N ASP A 374 -20.52 17.73 25.06
CA ASP A 374 -19.39 16.83 25.32
C ASP A 374 -18.18 17.64 25.77
N LYS A 375 -17.66 17.34 26.97
CA LYS A 375 -16.54 18.07 27.52
C LYS A 375 -15.21 17.51 26.98
N LEU A 376 -14.32 18.40 26.52
CA LEU A 376 -12.94 18.05 26.29
C LEU A 376 -12.27 17.76 27.63
N GLN A 377 -11.86 16.52 27.81
CA GLN A 377 -10.99 16.12 28.91
C GLN A 377 -9.55 16.42 28.46
N ILE A 378 -8.66 16.95 29.32
CA ILE A 378 -7.28 17.32 28.92
C ILE A 378 -6.27 16.36 29.59
N THR A 379 -5.66 15.46 28.80
CA THR A 379 -4.65 14.51 29.32
C THR A 379 -3.24 15.12 29.33
N ASP A 380 -2.33 14.47 30.05
CA ASP A 380 -0.89 14.75 29.95
C ASP A 380 -0.37 14.58 28.51
N LYS A 381 -0.88 13.60 27.75
CA LYS A 381 -0.51 13.37 26.34
C LYS A 381 -0.76 14.60 25.47
N LEU A 382 -1.95 15.19 25.57
CA LEU A 382 -2.32 16.35 24.76
C LEU A 382 -1.45 17.57 25.09
N ILE A 383 -1.10 17.74 26.38
CA ILE A 383 -0.16 18.79 26.79
C ILE A 383 1.23 18.52 26.23
N SER A 384 1.76 17.29 26.36
CA SER A 384 3.07 16.93 25.82
C SER A 384 3.15 17.11 24.30
N LEU A 385 2.09 16.76 23.56
CA LEU A 385 2.02 16.98 22.12
C LEU A 385 2.02 18.49 21.77
N ALA A 386 1.25 19.29 22.51
CA ALA A 386 1.24 20.74 22.33
C ALA A 386 2.59 21.40 22.71
N MET A 387 3.40 20.79 23.58
CA MET A 387 4.76 21.25 23.88
C MET A 387 5.76 20.95 22.76
N MET A 388 5.51 19.92 21.94
CA MET A 388 6.34 19.60 20.77
C MET A 388 6.04 20.51 19.58
N ASP A 389 4.90 21.20 19.60
CA ASP A 389 4.55 22.23 18.64
C ASP A 389 5.26 23.56 18.98
N ASN A 390 5.70 24.30 17.97
CA ASN A 390 6.15 25.68 18.14
C ASN A 390 4.96 26.66 18.25
N SER A 391 3.71 26.19 18.14
CA SER A 391 2.50 27.01 18.36
C SER A 391 2.22 27.23 19.85
N SER A 392 2.75 28.34 20.38
CA SER A 392 2.53 28.78 21.77
C SER A 392 1.05 28.91 22.15
N ARG A 393 0.16 29.15 21.19
CA ARG A 393 -1.27 29.45 21.42
C ARG A 393 -2.08 28.21 21.84
N ILE A 394 -1.82 27.04 21.26
CA ILE A 394 -2.53 25.80 21.60
C ILE A 394 -2.13 25.35 23.01
N LEU A 395 -0.83 25.36 23.31
CA LEU A 395 -0.30 25.03 24.62
C LEU A 395 -0.82 25.98 25.70
N GLU A 396 -0.82 27.29 25.45
CA GLU A 396 -1.36 28.29 26.37
C GLU A 396 -2.85 28.02 26.67
N ARG A 397 -3.65 27.76 25.63
CA ARG A 397 -5.08 27.51 25.79
C ARG A 397 -5.38 26.22 26.56
N LEU A 398 -4.71 25.12 26.22
CA LEU A 398 -4.88 23.86 26.95
C LEU A 398 -4.43 23.99 28.41
N SER A 399 -3.34 24.70 28.66
CA SER A 399 -2.84 24.96 30.01
C SER A 399 -3.76 25.87 30.82
N GLU A 400 -4.36 26.89 30.20
CA GLU A 400 -5.39 27.74 30.81
C GLU A 400 -6.62 26.93 31.22
N LEU A 401 -7.16 26.12 30.29
CA LEU A 401 -8.31 25.26 30.55
C LEU A 401 -8.02 24.28 31.68
N ARG A 402 -6.86 23.59 31.63
CA ARG A 402 -6.45 22.62 32.66
C ARG A 402 -6.31 23.26 34.04
N ARG A 403 -5.79 24.49 34.14
CA ARG A 403 -5.66 25.22 35.42
C ARG A 403 -7.00 25.57 36.06
N ARG A 404 -8.08 25.68 35.27
CA ARG A 404 -9.43 25.97 35.76
C ARG A 404 -10.16 24.73 36.27
N GLU A 405 -9.57 23.54 36.08
CA GLU A 405 -10.18 22.28 36.44
C GLU A 405 -9.56 21.69 37.71
N LYS A 406 -10.39 21.02 38.50
CA LYS A 406 -9.95 20.22 39.65
C LYS A 406 -10.08 18.74 39.32
N ASP A 407 -9.05 17.96 39.66
CA ASP A 407 -9.10 16.51 39.47
C ASP A 407 -10.23 15.90 40.32
N VAL A 408 -11.00 15.01 39.72
CA VAL A 408 -12.00 14.20 40.41
C VAL A 408 -11.29 13.21 41.34
N SER A 409 -11.76 13.08 42.58
CA SER A 409 -11.20 12.08 43.51
C SER A 409 -11.54 10.66 43.06
N GLU A 410 -10.63 9.70 43.31
CA GLU A 410 -10.86 8.30 42.93
C GLU A 410 -12.18 7.74 43.46
N GLU A 411 -12.53 8.05 44.72
CA GLU A 411 -13.77 7.57 45.32
C GLU A 411 -15.02 8.14 44.64
N MET A 412 -14.98 9.39 44.18
CA MET A 412 -16.08 9.98 43.41
C MET A 412 -16.19 9.34 42.02
N ALA A 413 -15.06 9.14 41.33
CA ALA A 413 -15.01 8.48 40.03
C ALA A 413 -15.54 7.04 40.11
N ILE A 414 -15.07 6.25 41.09
CA ILE A 414 -15.49 4.86 41.31
C ILE A 414 -16.98 4.78 41.65
N ARG A 415 -17.48 5.66 42.54
CA ARG A 415 -18.92 5.72 42.84
C ARG A 415 -19.75 6.05 41.60
N ALA A 416 -19.34 7.03 40.80
CA ALA A 416 -20.07 7.40 39.60
C ALA A 416 -20.09 6.27 38.57
N ILE A 417 -18.98 5.53 38.40
CA ILE A 417 -18.96 4.31 37.58
C ILE A 417 -19.97 3.32 38.14
N LYS A 418 -19.90 2.94 39.41
CA LYS A 418 -20.79 1.93 40.01
C LYS A 418 -22.28 2.31 39.98
N CYS A 419 -22.61 3.60 40.02
CA CYS A 419 -23.99 4.09 39.99
C CYS A 419 -24.64 4.01 38.59
N GLY A 420 -23.87 3.82 37.51
CA GLY A 420 -24.41 3.63 36.17
C GLY A 420 -23.95 4.67 35.14
N PRO A 421 -24.35 4.49 33.86
CA PRO A 421 -23.86 5.28 32.74
C PRO A 421 -24.21 6.77 32.84
N GLU A 422 -25.38 7.12 33.37
CA GLU A 422 -25.82 8.52 33.52
C GLU A 422 -24.96 9.26 34.54
N ALA A 423 -24.73 8.64 35.72
CA ALA A 423 -23.90 9.22 36.78
C ALA A 423 -22.45 9.38 36.32
N PHE A 424 -21.91 8.37 35.64
CA PHE A 424 -20.58 8.42 35.05
C PHE A 424 -20.46 9.52 33.99
N THR A 425 -21.39 9.58 33.03
CA THR A 425 -21.38 10.58 31.95
C THR A 425 -21.53 12.00 32.49
N ALA A 426 -22.41 12.20 33.46
CA ALA A 426 -22.59 13.49 34.11
C ALA A 426 -21.31 13.95 34.81
N LEU A 427 -20.59 13.05 35.50
CA LEU A 427 -19.32 13.38 36.14
C LEU A 427 -18.21 13.65 35.12
N LEU A 428 -18.14 12.85 34.06
CA LEU A 428 -17.17 13.02 32.98
C LEU A 428 -17.36 14.33 32.22
N ASN A 429 -18.59 14.78 32.02
CA ASN A 429 -18.90 16.02 31.32
C ASN A 429 -19.09 17.23 32.25
N LYS A 430 -18.84 17.08 33.55
CA LYS A 430 -18.99 18.16 34.53
C LYS A 430 -17.96 19.28 34.30
N GLN A 431 -18.44 20.50 34.18
CA GLN A 431 -17.61 21.68 34.02
C GLN A 431 -16.75 21.92 35.27
N GLY A 432 -15.51 22.34 35.07
CA GLY A 432 -14.55 22.60 36.16
C GLY A 432 -13.92 21.35 36.80
N THR A 433 -14.18 20.14 36.30
CA THR A 433 -13.56 18.90 36.81
C THR A 433 -12.78 18.10 35.77
N ASN A 434 -11.55 17.72 36.05
CA ASN A 434 -10.74 16.85 35.18
C ASN A 434 -10.87 15.39 35.66
N PHE A 435 -11.33 14.50 34.79
CA PHE A 435 -11.50 13.08 35.10
C PHE A 435 -10.22 12.33 34.71
N ARG A 436 -9.26 12.29 35.63
CA ARG A 436 -8.00 11.58 35.45
C ARG A 436 -8.16 10.10 35.75
N VAL A 437 -7.73 9.24 34.85
CA VAL A 437 -7.82 7.78 35.01
C VAL A 437 -6.60 7.27 35.76
N THR A 438 -6.81 6.81 36.99
CA THR A 438 -5.79 6.10 37.76
C THR A 438 -5.89 4.59 37.54
N LYS A 439 -4.89 3.84 38.01
CA LYS A 439 -4.90 2.37 37.94
C LYS A 439 -6.17 1.76 38.56
N ARG A 440 -6.60 2.28 39.73
CA ARG A 440 -7.77 1.78 40.45
C ARG A 440 -9.09 2.14 39.74
N ILE A 441 -9.19 3.35 39.19
CA ILE A 441 -10.36 3.75 38.37
C ILE A 441 -10.46 2.86 37.13
N ARG A 442 -9.33 2.58 36.47
CA ARG A 442 -9.27 1.71 35.29
C ARG A 442 -9.71 0.28 35.60
N GLU A 443 -9.27 -0.29 36.72
CA GLU A 443 -9.66 -1.63 37.17
C GLU A 443 -11.19 -1.70 37.36
N VAL A 444 -11.77 -0.75 38.09
CA VAL A 444 -13.23 -0.67 38.26
C VAL A 444 -13.93 -0.44 36.92
N ALA A 445 -13.43 0.45 36.07
CA ALA A 445 -14.03 0.71 34.76
C ALA A 445 -14.08 -0.56 33.90
N SER A 446 -13.05 -1.42 33.93
CA SER A 446 -13.02 -2.65 33.12
C SER A 446 -14.14 -3.65 33.45
N GLU A 447 -14.72 -3.56 34.65
CA GLU A 447 -15.89 -4.35 35.04
C GLU A 447 -17.22 -3.78 34.49
N HIS A 448 -17.19 -2.53 33.99
CA HIS A 448 -18.34 -1.76 33.53
C HIS A 448 -18.10 -1.26 32.09
N SER A 449 -18.52 -2.04 31.08
CA SER A 449 -18.22 -1.81 29.66
C SER A 449 -18.50 -0.38 29.18
N TYR A 450 -19.62 0.23 29.55
CA TYR A 450 -19.94 1.62 29.20
C TYR A 450 -18.88 2.63 29.68
N ALA A 451 -18.34 2.45 30.88
CA ALA A 451 -17.35 3.36 31.44
C ALA A 451 -15.99 3.14 30.77
N PHE A 452 -15.58 1.88 30.62
CA PHE A 452 -14.31 1.55 30.01
C PHE A 452 -14.23 2.00 28.54
N GLU A 453 -15.28 1.77 27.75
CA GLU A 453 -15.30 2.16 26.33
C GLU A 453 -15.20 3.68 26.16
N VAL A 454 -15.89 4.45 27.00
CA VAL A 454 -15.78 5.91 26.99
C VAL A 454 -14.39 6.39 27.41
N LEU A 455 -13.81 5.80 28.46
CA LEU A 455 -12.46 6.16 28.91
C LEU A 455 -11.39 5.73 27.91
N ARG A 456 -11.54 4.58 27.25
CA ARG A 456 -10.64 4.12 26.18
C ARG A 456 -10.54 5.13 25.04
N VAL A 457 -11.62 5.82 24.73
CA VAL A 457 -11.69 6.80 23.63
C VAL A 457 -11.30 8.21 24.09
N LYS A 458 -11.79 8.66 25.25
CA LYS A 458 -11.55 10.03 25.75
C LYS A 458 -10.25 10.19 26.54
N ARG A 459 -9.71 9.10 27.11
CA ARG A 459 -8.53 9.04 28.00
C ARG A 459 -7.61 7.86 27.63
N GLN A 460 -7.52 7.53 26.34
CA GLN A 460 -6.75 6.40 25.80
C GLN A 460 -5.33 6.29 26.41
N SER A 461 -4.63 7.43 26.52
CA SER A 461 -3.26 7.50 27.04
C SER A 461 -3.14 7.03 28.49
N GLU A 462 -4.18 7.26 29.29
CA GLU A 462 -4.21 6.95 30.72
C GLU A 462 -4.76 5.53 30.96
N VAL A 463 -5.66 5.06 30.11
CA VAL A 463 -6.17 3.67 30.15
C VAL A 463 -5.10 2.68 29.71
N PHE A 464 -4.36 3.00 28.64
CA PHE A 464 -3.31 2.15 28.07
C PHE A 464 -1.91 2.83 28.08
N PRO A 465 -1.30 3.02 29.26
CA PRO A 465 -0.06 3.78 29.41
C PRO A 465 1.17 3.11 28.73
N ARG A 466 1.11 1.80 28.45
CA ARG A 466 2.18 1.04 27.77
C ARG A 466 2.11 1.10 26.24
N SER A 467 1.06 1.66 25.66
CA SER A 467 0.93 1.83 24.19
C SER A 467 1.74 3.02 23.65
N PHE A 468 2.48 3.72 24.51
CA PHE A 468 3.35 4.82 24.13
C PHE A 468 4.67 4.31 23.53
N HIS A 469 4.61 3.90 22.27
CA HIS A 469 5.79 3.97 21.41
C HIS A 469 5.65 5.18 20.49
N LEU A 470 6.13 6.32 20.97
CA LEU A 470 6.38 7.54 20.19
C LEU A 470 7.49 7.36 19.12
N SER A 471 8.04 6.14 18.97
CA SER A 471 9.14 5.82 18.06
C SER A 471 8.73 5.40 16.64
N LYS A 472 7.45 5.50 16.27
CA LYS A 472 6.99 5.27 14.88
C LYS A 472 6.53 6.53 14.14
N CYS A 473 6.77 7.72 14.69
CA CYS A 473 6.70 8.96 13.90
C CYS A 473 8.03 9.16 13.14
N VAL A 474 8.27 8.30 12.14
CA VAL A 474 9.22 8.56 11.06
C VAL A 474 8.38 8.56 9.79
N LEU A 475 8.43 9.67 9.05
CA LEU A 475 7.86 9.79 7.70
C LEU A 475 8.34 8.62 6.83
N PRO A 476 7.53 8.10 5.91
CA PRO A 476 7.87 6.92 5.13
C PRO A 476 9.03 7.23 4.18
N ALA A 477 10.24 6.87 4.60
CA ALA A 477 11.37 6.63 3.74
C ALA A 477 12.29 5.63 4.45
N GLN A 478 12.35 4.42 3.89
CA GLN A 478 13.37 3.40 4.13
C GLN A 478 13.36 2.71 5.51
N MET A 479 12.66 1.58 5.59
CA MET A 479 13.12 0.44 6.39
C MET A 479 13.03 -0.82 5.52
N ASN A 480 14.10 -1.05 4.75
CA ASN A 480 14.51 -2.40 4.44
C ASN A 480 15.18 -2.99 5.68
N GLU A 481 14.96 -4.30 5.84
CA GLU A 481 15.80 -5.26 6.57
C GLU A 481 15.61 -5.48 8.09
N VAL A 482 15.20 -6.74 8.35
CA VAL A 482 15.52 -7.63 9.47
C VAL A 482 14.72 -7.48 10.76
N ARG A 483 13.61 -8.23 10.81
CA ARG A 483 13.14 -8.94 12.02
C ARG A 483 12.88 -10.41 11.67
N THR A 484 13.96 -11.18 11.56
CA THR A 484 13.94 -12.64 11.41
C THR A 484 14.95 -13.23 12.38
N SER A 485 14.55 -13.50 13.62
CA SER A 485 15.32 -14.42 14.48
C SER A 485 14.55 -14.91 15.71
N GLU A 486 13.59 -14.15 16.26
CA GLU A 486 12.95 -14.55 17.52
C GLU A 486 11.72 -15.46 17.37
N SER A 487 11.04 -15.46 16.22
CA SER A 487 9.86 -16.32 15.98
C SER A 487 10.20 -17.76 15.56
N GLN A 488 11.40 -18.01 15.03
CA GLN A 488 11.82 -19.34 14.56
C GLN A 488 12.05 -20.32 15.71
N SER A 489 12.62 -19.88 16.84
CA SER A 489 12.95 -20.82 17.94
C SER A 489 11.73 -21.33 18.73
N GLY A 490 10.62 -20.58 18.72
CA GLY A 490 9.36 -21.01 19.32
C GLY A 490 8.61 -22.01 18.43
N PHE A 491 8.64 -21.78 17.12
CA PHE A 491 8.04 -22.62 16.09
C PHE A 491 8.68 -24.02 16.04
N GLU A 492 10.02 -24.10 16.06
CA GLU A 492 10.77 -25.37 16.04
C GLU A 492 10.48 -26.24 17.29
N LYS A 493 10.40 -25.62 18.48
CA LYS A 493 10.04 -26.32 19.73
C LYS A 493 8.58 -26.79 19.74
N TRP A 494 7.69 -26.04 19.12
CA TRP A 494 6.28 -26.39 18.99
C TRP A 494 6.07 -27.53 17.99
N LEU A 495 6.75 -27.53 16.84
CA LEU A 495 6.72 -28.63 15.86
C LEU A 495 7.17 -29.94 16.49
N ALA A 496 8.28 -29.94 17.25
CA ALA A 496 8.73 -31.12 17.99
C ALA A 496 7.68 -31.65 18.99
N SER A 497 6.84 -30.78 19.56
CA SER A 497 5.73 -31.17 20.44
C SER A 497 4.56 -31.80 19.67
N ILE A 498 4.27 -31.35 18.45
CA ILE A 498 3.25 -31.93 17.57
C ILE A 498 3.67 -33.34 17.13
N TYR A 499 4.93 -33.53 16.74
CA TYR A 499 5.46 -34.85 16.37
C TYR A 499 5.31 -35.89 17.46
N LYS A 500 5.38 -35.47 18.72
CA LYS A 500 5.19 -36.35 19.88
C LYS A 500 3.72 -36.75 20.08
N ARG A 501 2.77 -35.91 19.64
CA ARG A 501 1.33 -36.13 19.79
C ARG A 501 0.73 -36.93 18.63
N LEU A 502 1.21 -36.74 17.40
CA LEU A 502 0.75 -37.49 16.21
C LEU A 502 1.23 -38.95 16.15
N ARG A 503 2.11 -39.38 17.07
CA ARG A 503 2.60 -40.76 17.19
C ARG A 503 1.78 -41.67 18.12
N TYR A 504 0.73 -41.15 18.75
CA TYR A 504 -0.23 -41.88 19.58
C TYR A 504 -1.65 -41.57 19.11
#